data_AF-A0A8B9FXT7-F1
#
_entry.id   AF-A0A8B9FXT7-F1
#
_cell.length_a   1.000
_cell.length_b   1.000
_cell.length_c   1.000
_cell.angle_alpha   90.00
_cell.angle_beta   90.00
_cell.angle_gamma   90.00
#
_symmetry.space_group_name_H-M   'P 1'
#
loop_
_entity.id
_entity.type
_entity.pdbx_description
1 polymer ?
#
loop_
_entity_poly.entity_id
_entity_poly.type
_entity_poly.pdbx_seq_one_letter_code
_entity_poly.pdbx_strand_id
1 'polypeptide(L)'
;LQTRTRYSCHPRLLPPAPVWERPWSLEEIRKGSQSWSLASDSGLLHFLQEFSQQTISRTHEIKKQVDGLISETKATDCRLHNVFNDFLMLSNTQFIENVTRVYLRCRALIVF
;
A
#
# COMPACT_ATOMS: atom_id res chain seq x y z
N LEU A 1 7.07 67.97 -6.27
CA LEU A 1 7.53 66.87 -7.14
C LEU A 1 8.22 65.83 -6.28
N GLN A 2 7.75 64.60 -6.41
CA GLN A 2 7.96 63.42 -5.56
C GLN A 2 9.44 63.07 -5.28
N THR A 3 9.88 63.03 -4.03
CA THR A 3 11.08 62.26 -3.63
C THR A 3 10.63 61.01 -2.87
N ARG A 4 10.30 59.96 -3.64
CA ARG A 4 9.89 58.65 -3.12
C ARG A 4 11.13 57.87 -2.73
N THR A 5 11.48 57.86 -1.44
CA THR A 5 12.44 56.91 -0.89
C THR A 5 11.87 55.50 -1.05
N ARG A 6 12.49 54.69 -1.91
CA ARG A 6 12.21 53.25 -1.98
C ARG A 6 12.84 52.59 -0.76
N TYR A 7 12.04 52.28 0.25
CA TYR A 7 12.45 51.29 1.24
C TYR A 7 12.48 49.93 0.54
N SER A 8 13.69 49.43 0.31
CA SER A 8 13.90 48.08 -0.18
C SER A 8 13.51 47.10 0.92
N CYS A 9 12.38 46.41 0.77
CA CYS A 9 12.00 45.32 1.65
C CYS A 9 12.92 44.12 1.37
N HIS A 10 14.03 44.03 2.09
CA HIS A 10 14.74 42.77 2.23
C HIS A 10 13.81 41.78 2.95
N PRO A 11 13.62 40.55 2.44
CA PRO A 11 12.93 39.51 3.20
C PRO A 11 13.75 39.27 4.47
N ARG A 12 13.19 39.65 5.62
CA ARG A 12 13.76 39.40 6.93
C ARG A 12 13.73 37.89 7.12
N LEU A 13 14.86 37.21 6.88
CA LEU A 13 15.01 35.80 7.21
C LEU A 13 14.77 35.68 8.72
N LEU A 14 13.68 35.00 9.09
CA LEU A 14 13.39 34.68 10.48
C LEU A 14 14.64 33.95 11.04
N PRO A 15 15.12 34.27 12.26
CA PRO A 15 16.17 33.48 12.88
C PRO A 15 15.76 32.00 12.89
N PRO A 16 16.70 31.07 12.66
CA PRO A 16 16.40 29.65 12.70
C PRO A 16 15.73 29.31 14.03
N ALA A 17 14.66 28.52 13.96
CA ALA A 17 13.96 28.07 15.15
C ALA A 17 14.98 27.50 16.14
N PRO A 18 14.82 27.77 17.44
CA PRO A 18 15.71 27.22 18.45
C PRO A 18 15.88 25.72 18.30
N VAL A 19 17.09 25.23 18.57
CA VAL A 19 17.49 23.82 18.33
C VAL A 19 16.57 22.82 19.05
N TRP A 20 15.92 23.25 20.12
CA TRP A 20 14.99 22.45 20.93
C TRP A 20 13.54 22.44 20.43
N GLU A 21 13.18 23.25 19.43
CA GLU A 21 11.82 23.30 18.84
C GLU A 21 11.67 22.39 17.61
N ARG A 22 12.76 21.73 17.18
CA ARG A 22 12.74 20.80 16.04
C ARG A 22 13.06 19.36 16.46
N PRO A 23 12.61 18.35 15.69
CA PRO A 23 13.09 16.99 15.84
C PRO A 23 14.60 16.94 15.65
N TRP A 24 15.28 16.26 16.57
CA TRP A 24 16.70 15.96 16.41
C TRP A 24 16.88 14.75 15.52
N SER A 25 17.95 14.75 14.73
CA SER A 25 18.39 13.55 14.03
C SER A 25 18.99 12.54 15.01
N LEU A 26 18.98 11.25 14.64
CA LEU A 26 19.61 10.19 15.43
C LEU A 26 21.08 10.49 15.79
N GLU A 27 21.81 11.13 14.87
CA GLU A 27 23.21 11.49 15.09
C GLU A 27 23.37 12.63 16.12
N GLU A 28 22.45 13.58 16.14
CA GLU A 28 22.42 14.66 17.14
C GLU A 28 22.07 14.12 18.53
N ILE A 29 21.09 13.22 18.62
CA ILE A 29 20.73 12.52 19.87
C ILE A 29 21.95 11.73 20.39
N ARG A 30 22.65 11.02 19.51
CA ARG A 30 23.84 10.23 19.86
C ARG A 30 24.99 11.09 20.36
N LYS A 31 25.22 12.27 19.77
CA LYS A 31 26.24 13.22 20.23
C LYS A 31 25.85 13.87 21.56
N GLY A 32 24.58 14.23 21.72
CA GLY A 32 24.04 14.81 22.95
C GLY A 32 23.98 13.84 24.13
N SER A 33 24.14 12.53 23.91
CA SER A 33 24.07 11.51 24.98
C SER A 33 25.21 11.62 26.00
N GLN A 34 26.37 12.17 25.59
CA GLN A 34 27.53 12.33 26.49
C GLN A 34 27.40 13.52 27.43
N SER A 35 26.59 14.52 27.06
CA SER A 35 26.31 15.70 27.87
C SER A 35 24.84 16.10 27.70
N TRP A 36 23.98 15.42 28.45
CA TRP A 36 22.54 15.58 28.36
C TRP A 36 22.08 16.94 28.89
N SER A 37 21.21 17.62 28.14
CA SER A 37 20.67 18.94 28.49
C SER A 37 19.16 18.97 28.29
N LEU A 38 18.48 19.97 28.84
CA LEU A 38 17.03 20.16 28.63
C LEU A 38 16.67 20.35 27.15
N ALA A 39 17.59 20.91 26.35
CA ALA A 39 17.43 21.00 24.90
C ALA A 39 17.47 19.60 24.24
N SER A 40 18.28 18.68 24.79
CA SER A 40 18.35 17.27 24.36
C SER A 40 17.04 16.54 24.65
N ASP A 41 16.42 16.77 25.81
CA ASP A 41 15.11 16.20 26.15
C ASP A 41 14.02 16.65 25.15
N SER A 42 13.99 17.94 24.84
CA SER A 42 13.01 18.53 23.92
C SER A 42 13.20 17.99 22.49
N GLY A 43 14.45 17.91 22.03
CA GLY A 43 14.79 17.34 20.72
C GLY A 43 14.44 15.85 20.60
N LEU A 44 14.67 15.08 21.67
CA LEU A 44 14.28 13.67 21.74
C LEU A 44 12.76 13.50 21.73
N LEU A 45 12.01 14.33 22.47
CA LEU A 45 10.54 14.28 22.46
C LEU A 45 9.99 14.47 21.05
N HIS A 46 10.47 15.47 20.33
CA HIS A 46 10.04 15.73 18.95
C HIS A 46 10.43 14.59 18.00
N PHE A 47 11.62 14.02 18.16
CA PHE A 47 12.01 12.82 17.41
C PHE A 47 11.07 11.64 17.67
N LEU A 48 10.73 11.36 18.94
CA LEU A 48 9.83 10.27 19.30
C LEU A 48 8.40 10.49 18.77
N GLN A 49 7.92 11.74 18.80
CA GLN A 49 6.63 12.10 18.21
C GLN A 49 6.60 11.84 16.70
N GLU A 50 7.64 12.29 15.98
CA GLU A 50 7.74 12.06 14.55
C GLU A 50 7.89 10.58 14.22
N PHE A 51 8.78 9.87 14.92
CA PHE A 51 8.98 8.43 14.76
C PHE A 51 7.70 7.63 14.99
N SER A 52 6.94 7.97 16.03
CA SER A 52 5.63 7.36 16.31
C SER A 52 4.66 7.60 15.17
N GLN A 53 4.52 8.86 14.71
CA GLN A 53 3.63 9.21 13.62
C GLN A 53 4.01 8.52 12.30
N GLN A 54 5.30 8.46 11.98
CA GLN A 54 5.82 7.75 10.81
C GLN A 54 5.51 6.24 10.90
N THR A 55 5.73 5.62 12.06
CA THR A 55 5.44 4.20 12.30
C THR A 55 3.95 3.90 12.14
N ILE A 56 3.08 4.73 12.72
CA ILE A 56 1.63 4.62 12.59
C ILE A 56 1.23 4.75 11.11
N SER A 57 1.73 5.77 10.42
CA SER A 57 1.41 6.03 9.02
C SER A 57 1.85 4.88 8.11
N ARG A 58 3.06 4.35 8.32
CA ARG A 58 3.57 3.20 7.58
C ARG A 58 2.75 1.94 7.85
N THR A 59 2.32 1.74 9.09
CA THR A 59 1.45 0.62 9.47
C THR A 59 0.11 0.69 8.75
N HIS A 60 -0.51 1.88 8.67
CA HIS A 60 -1.75 2.09 7.93
C HIS A 60 -1.60 1.82 6.42
N GLU A 61 -0.48 2.25 5.83
CA GLU A 61 -0.20 2.00 4.42
C GLU A 61 -0.05 0.50 4.13
N ILE A 62 0.71 -0.22 4.96
CA ILE A 62 0.86 -1.69 4.84
C ILE A 62 -0.51 -2.37 4.97
N LYS A 63 -1.31 -1.97 5.96
CA LYS A 63 -2.67 -2.50 6.16
C LYS A 63 -3.54 -2.33 4.91
N LYS A 64 -3.49 -1.16 4.28
CA LYS A 64 -4.22 -0.88 3.04
C LYS A 64 -3.77 -1.78 1.88
N GLN A 65 -2.45 -2.00 1.74
CA GLN A 65 -1.91 -2.89 0.72
C GLN A 65 -2.36 -4.34 0.93
N VAL A 66 -2.35 -4.81 2.18
CA VAL A 66 -2.85 -6.15 2.54
C VAL A 66 -4.34 -6.29 2.24
N ASP A 67 -5.17 -5.30 2.60
CA ASP A 67 -6.60 -5.31 2.28
C ASP A 67 -6.84 -5.39 0.76
N GLY A 68 -6.04 -4.66 -0.03
CA GLY A 68 -6.07 -4.71 -1.50
C GLY A 68 -5.76 -6.10 -2.03
N LEU A 69 -4.68 -6.74 -1.55
CA LEU A 69 -4.31 -8.09 -1.93
C LEU A 69 -5.38 -9.13 -1.58
N ILE A 70 -6.03 -9.00 -0.42
CA ILE A 70 -7.15 -9.86 -0.03
C ILE A 70 -8.31 -9.72 -1.03
N SER A 71 -8.63 -8.49 -1.45
CA SER A 71 -9.67 -8.23 -2.44
C SER A 71 -9.35 -8.86 -3.80
N GLU A 72 -8.11 -8.69 -4.28
CA GLU A 72 -7.66 -9.27 -5.55
C GLU A 72 -7.66 -10.80 -5.52
N THR A 73 -7.27 -11.38 -4.39
CA THR A 73 -7.29 -12.84 -4.18
C THR A 73 -8.71 -13.36 -4.26
N LYS A 74 -9.68 -12.70 -3.60
CA LYS A 74 -11.10 -13.07 -3.69
C LYS A 74 -11.64 -12.95 -5.12
N ALA A 75 -11.28 -11.89 -5.83
CA ALA A 75 -11.69 -11.73 -7.23
C ALA A 75 -11.12 -12.85 -8.12
N THR A 76 -9.88 -13.25 -7.87
CA THR A 76 -9.23 -14.37 -8.58
C THR A 76 -9.90 -15.70 -8.26
N ASP A 77 -10.26 -15.95 -7.00
CA ASP A 77 -11.01 -17.15 -6.60
C ASP A 77 -12.37 -17.26 -7.30
N CYS A 78 -13.11 -16.15 -7.39
CA CYS A 78 -14.37 -16.12 -8.17
C CYS A 78 -14.15 -16.44 -9.65
N ARG A 79 -13.08 -15.90 -10.25
CA ARG A 79 -12.72 -16.19 -11.65
C ARG A 79 -12.36 -17.66 -11.84
N LEU A 80 -11.61 -18.26 -10.91
CA LEU A 80 -11.28 -19.68 -10.95
C LEU A 80 -12.53 -20.55 -10.85
N HIS A 81 -13.45 -20.23 -9.94
CA HIS A 81 -14.74 -20.93 -9.85
C HIS A 81 -15.52 -20.88 -11.17
N ASN A 82 -15.55 -19.73 -11.84
CA ASN A 82 -16.21 -19.60 -13.15
C ASN A 82 -15.53 -20.48 -14.21
N VAL A 83 -14.19 -20.45 -14.29
CA VAL A 83 -13.43 -21.29 -15.22
C VAL A 83 -13.67 -22.77 -14.97
N PHE A 84 -13.72 -23.20 -13.71
CA PHE A 84 -14.04 -24.59 -13.37
C PHE A 84 -15.47 -24.97 -13.78
N ASN A 85 -16.44 -24.08 -13.56
CA ASN A 85 -17.82 -24.31 -13.98
C ASN A 85 -17.92 -24.45 -15.50
N ASP A 86 -17.21 -23.61 -16.26
CA ASP A 86 -17.17 -23.70 -17.73
C ASP A 86 -16.55 -25.02 -18.19
N PHE A 87 -15.44 -25.43 -17.58
CA PHE A 87 -14.81 -26.73 -17.87
C PHE A 87 -15.73 -27.91 -17.55
N LEU A 88 -16.44 -27.85 -16.42
CA LEU A 88 -17.39 -28.89 -16.01
C LEU A 88 -18.55 -28.98 -17.00
N MET A 89 -19.09 -27.84 -17.44
CA MET A 89 -20.15 -27.79 -18.44
C MET A 89 -19.69 -28.39 -19.77
N LEU A 90 -18.50 -28.00 -20.27
CA LEU A 90 -17.94 -28.56 -21.50
C LEU A 90 -17.74 -30.07 -21.39
N SER A 91 -17.24 -30.55 -20.25
CA SER A 91 -17.03 -31.97 -19.98
C SER A 91 -18.34 -32.74 -19.96
N ASN A 92 -19.39 -32.18 -19.35
CA ASN A 92 -20.72 -32.78 -19.32
C ASN A 92 -21.33 -32.88 -20.73
N THR A 93 -21.20 -31.83 -21.55
CA THR A 93 -21.68 -31.86 -22.95
C THR A 93 -20.92 -32.90 -23.77
N GLN A 94 -19.58 -32.93 -23.69
CA GLN A 94 -18.76 -33.92 -24.40
C GLN A 94 -19.07 -35.35 -23.97
N PHE A 95 -19.35 -35.57 -22.68
CA PHE A 95 -19.77 -36.87 -22.18
C PHE A 95 -21.08 -37.33 -22.85
N ILE A 96 -22.10 -36.46 -22.87
CA ILE A 96 -23.40 -36.76 -23.49
C ILE A 96 -23.23 -37.02 -25.00
N GLU A 97 -22.47 -36.17 -25.70
CA GLU A 97 -22.19 -36.36 -27.13
C GLU A 97 -21.54 -37.72 -27.40
N ASN A 98 -20.55 -38.10 -26.59
CA ASN A 98 -19.86 -39.36 -26.75
C ASN A 98 -20.79 -40.56 -26.53
N VAL A 99 -21.66 -40.52 -25.50
CA VAL A 99 -22.64 -41.58 -25.23
C VAL A 99 -23.63 -41.72 -26.38
N THR A 100 -24.21 -40.61 -26.86
CA THR A 100 -25.15 -40.65 -27.98
C THR A 100 -24.48 -41.14 -29.26
N ARG A 101 -23.24 -40.70 -29.54
CA ARG A 101 -22.50 -41.13 -30.73
C ARG A 101 -22.19 -42.63 -30.69
N VAL A 102 -21.80 -43.17 -29.52
CA VAL A 102 -21.60 -44.62 -29.31
C VAL A 102 -22.92 -45.39 -29.46
N TYR A 103 -24.00 -44.92 -28.84
CA TYR A 103 -25.33 -45.55 -28.95
C TYR A 103 -25.82 -45.60 -30.40
N LEU A 104 -25.69 -44.51 -31.15
CA LEU A 104 -26.07 -44.46 -32.57
C LEU A 104 -25.19 -45.38 -33.42
N ARG A 105 -23.88 -45.46 -33.16
CA ARG A 105 -22.99 -46.43 -33.82
C ARG A 105 -23.39 -47.87 -33.52
N CYS A 106 -23.62 -48.22 -32.25
CA CYS A 106 -24.07 -49.56 -31.87
C CYS A 106 -25.42 -49.91 -32.52
N ARG A 107 -26.36 -48.95 -32.54
CA ARG A 107 -27.66 -49.15 -33.21
C ARG A 107 -27.51 -49.35 -34.72
N ALA A 108 -26.64 -48.59 -35.38
CA ALA A 108 -26.37 -48.78 -36.82
C ALA A 108 -25.73 -50.15 -37.12
N LEU A 109 -24.84 -50.64 -36.25
CA LEU A 109 -24.22 -51.97 -36.37
C LEU A 109 -25.17 -53.14 -36.09
N ILE A 110 -26.26 -52.92 -35.34
CA ILE A 110 -27.29 -53.95 -35.09
C ILE A 110 -28.33 -53.99 -36.22
N VAL A 111 -28.48 -52.91 -36.98
CA VAL A 111 -29.49 -52.77 -38.06
C VAL A 111 -28.92 -53.18 -39.44
N PHE A 112 -27.61 -53.43 -39.55
CA PHE A 112 -26.95 -54.05 -40.70
C PHE A 112 -26.55 -55.49 -40.38
#